data_AF-T0BTM2-F1
#
_entry.id   AF-T0BTM2-F1
#
_cell.length_a   1.000
_cell.length_b   1.000
_cell.length_c   1.000
_cell.angle_alpha   90.00
_cell.angle_beta   90.00
_cell.angle_gamma   90.00
#
_symmetry.space_group_name_H-M   'P 1'
#
loop_
_entity.id
_entity.type
_entity.pdbx_description
1 polymer ?
#
loop_
_entity_poly.entity_id
_entity_poly.type
_entity_poly.pdbx_seq_one_letter_code
_entity_poly.pdbx_strand_id
1 'polypeptide(L)'
;MTRWTEIPQKFGLGLRPWQIAYMVLFAVFGTLANLYNGSDIAVLITCSYVYILLSIGSLVVLLPHFRRTLFRKSDPLRRYGRTRRGLVAGIGWRLYLYILVPAFFIAALEAFSAIISVLISFGQSNVPNHPGVLDYLTGVLAGTEEMWRWSMIGTVLVVLHMLSRHVWHRASVRAVAFTIAFCLSSLSFGAGHILEFETHRLRALFLFSGLGALLALMTIITGRIILVMFVHMLYDIWVTYLSGADERMGTVFGLMLYVALLVAPLVTLLWRRHIFSRSNIWQ
;
A
#
# COMPACT_ATOMS: atom_id res chain seq x y z
N MET A 1 -23.83 4.48 2.69
CA MET A 1 -22.62 4.53 3.55
C MET A 1 -21.38 4.49 2.68
N THR A 2 -20.36 5.30 2.96
CA THR A 2 -19.10 5.33 2.19
C THR A 2 -18.09 4.37 2.82
N ARG A 3 -17.15 3.82 2.01
CA ARG A 3 -16.06 2.95 2.52
C ARG A 3 -15.31 3.56 3.70
N TRP A 4 -15.10 4.88 3.65
CA TRP A 4 -14.44 5.68 4.68
C TRP A 4 -15.09 5.55 6.06
N THR A 5 -16.41 5.36 6.12
CA THR A 5 -17.17 5.17 7.37
C THR A 5 -17.33 3.71 7.80
N GLU A 6 -17.21 2.77 6.86
CA GLU A 6 -17.38 1.33 7.10
C GLU A 6 -16.11 0.65 7.60
N ILE A 7 -14.94 1.04 7.08
CA ILE A 7 -13.66 0.42 7.45
C ILE A 7 -13.42 0.54 8.96
N PRO A 8 -13.56 1.73 9.61
CA PRO A 8 -13.38 1.87 11.06
C PRO A 8 -14.33 1.02 11.88
N GLN A 9 -15.56 0.86 11.41
CA GLN A 9 -16.55 0.02 12.08
C GLN A 9 -16.12 -1.46 12.06
N LYS A 10 -15.53 -1.93 10.96
CA LYS A 10 -15.10 -3.32 10.81
C LYS A 10 -13.72 -3.58 11.44
N PHE A 11 -12.86 -2.58 11.52
CA PHE A 11 -11.45 -2.76 11.88
C PHE A 11 -11.26 -3.30 13.29
N GLY A 12 -12.03 -2.82 14.27
CA GLY A 12 -12.00 -3.31 15.65
C GLY A 12 -12.89 -4.53 15.92
N LEU A 13 -13.78 -4.90 15.00
CA LEU A 13 -14.72 -6.00 15.19
C LEU A 13 -14.08 -7.33 14.76
N GLY A 14 -13.73 -8.17 15.72
CA GLY A 14 -13.29 -9.55 15.47
C GLY A 14 -11.79 -9.82 15.66
N LEU A 15 -11.00 -8.81 16.04
CA LEU A 15 -9.66 -9.04 16.59
C LEU A 15 -9.77 -9.46 18.05
N ARG A 16 -9.02 -10.50 18.42
CA ARG A 16 -8.84 -10.88 19.83
C ARG A 16 -7.92 -9.87 20.53
N PRO A 17 -8.00 -9.69 21.86
CA PRO A 17 -7.16 -8.73 22.59
C PRO A 17 -5.65 -8.90 22.32
N TRP A 18 -5.14 -10.12 22.23
CA TRP A 18 -3.74 -10.38 21.92
C TRP A 18 -3.35 -10.00 20.48
N GLN A 19 -4.29 -10.06 19.51
CA GLN A 19 -4.03 -9.60 18.14
C GLN A 19 -3.98 -8.07 18.09
N ILE A 20 -4.80 -7.40 18.91
CA ILE A 20 -4.72 -5.95 19.08
C ILE A 20 -3.37 -5.58 19.71
N ALA A 21 -2.96 -6.28 20.78
CA ALA A 21 -1.65 -6.06 21.40
C ALA A 21 -0.50 -6.25 20.40
N TYR A 22 -0.55 -7.32 19.59
CA TYR A 22 0.42 -7.56 18.52
C TYR A 22 0.45 -6.43 17.49
N MET A 23 -0.74 -5.98 17.04
CA MET A 23 -0.88 -4.89 16.08
C MET A 23 -0.29 -3.58 16.63
N VAL A 24 -0.58 -3.25 17.89
CA VAL A 24 -0.03 -2.07 18.57
C VAL A 24 1.48 -2.18 18.70
N LEU A 25 1.98 -3.33 19.15
CA LEU A 25 3.41 -3.58 19.28
C LEU A 25 4.11 -3.41 17.93
N PHE A 26 3.58 -4.00 16.86
CA PHE A 26 4.18 -3.90 15.54
C PHE A 26 4.16 -2.46 15.00
N ALA A 27 3.05 -1.75 15.15
CA ALA A 27 2.93 -0.36 14.74
C ALA A 27 3.95 0.54 15.45
N VAL A 28 4.00 0.47 16.78
CA VAL A 28 4.90 1.28 17.62
C VAL A 28 6.35 0.89 17.37
N PHE A 29 6.68 -0.40 17.45
CA PHE A 29 8.04 -0.87 17.26
C PHE A 29 8.56 -0.52 15.87
N GLY A 30 7.79 -0.79 14.81
CA GLY A 30 8.22 -0.47 13.45
C GLY A 30 8.42 1.02 13.22
N THR A 31 7.60 1.87 13.84
CA THR A 31 7.80 3.33 13.77
C THR A 31 9.09 3.75 14.46
N LEU A 32 9.37 3.21 15.64
CA LEU A 32 10.59 3.54 16.40
C LEU A 32 11.86 2.98 15.74
N ALA A 33 11.79 1.75 15.21
CA ALA A 33 12.90 1.11 14.51
C ALA A 33 13.30 1.91 13.27
N ASN A 34 12.33 2.41 12.50
CA ASN A 34 12.60 3.25 11.32
C ASN A 34 13.14 4.64 11.67
N LEU A 35 13.01 5.08 12.93
CA LEU A 35 13.55 6.36 13.40
C LEU A 35 14.88 6.20 14.15
N TYR A 36 15.41 4.98 14.26
CA TYR A 36 16.68 4.73 14.93
C TYR A 36 17.84 5.21 14.05
N ASN A 37 18.61 6.18 14.55
CA ASN A 37 19.79 6.75 13.87
C ASN A 37 21.09 6.54 14.66
N GLY A 38 21.09 5.62 15.63
CA GLY A 38 22.27 5.36 16.46
C GLY A 38 23.38 4.66 15.67
N SER A 39 24.62 4.86 16.12
CA SER A 39 25.82 4.24 15.52
C SER A 39 26.07 2.80 15.98
N ASP A 40 25.24 2.26 16.89
CA ASP A 40 25.41 0.90 17.41
C ASP A 40 24.85 -0.12 16.41
N ILE A 41 25.78 -0.78 15.70
CA ILE A 41 25.48 -1.81 14.70
C ILE A 41 24.71 -2.98 15.32
N ALA A 42 24.98 -3.36 16.57
CA ALA A 42 24.30 -4.48 17.21
C ALA A 42 22.82 -4.16 17.48
N VAL A 43 22.53 -2.92 17.87
CA VAL A 43 21.14 -2.44 18.03
C VAL A 43 20.43 -2.38 16.69
N LEU A 44 21.07 -1.85 15.64
CA LEU A 44 20.49 -1.80 14.30
C LEU A 44 20.12 -3.19 13.76
N ILE A 45 21.02 -4.16 13.89
CA ILE A 45 20.80 -5.56 13.50
C ILE A 45 19.62 -6.14 14.29
N THR A 46 19.58 -5.92 15.60
CA THR A 46 18.50 -6.40 16.46
C THR A 46 17.15 -5.81 16.07
N CYS A 47 17.10 -4.49 15.84
CA CYS A 47 15.89 -3.81 15.37
C CYS A 47 15.39 -4.38 14.04
N SER A 48 16.30 -4.62 13.10
CA SER A 48 16.00 -5.20 11.79
C SER A 48 15.41 -6.61 11.90
N TYR A 49 16.03 -7.49 12.70
CA TYR A 49 15.51 -8.84 12.92
C TYR A 49 14.12 -8.84 13.57
N VAL A 50 13.93 -8.03 14.62
CA VAL A 50 12.62 -7.93 15.28
C VAL A 50 11.57 -7.38 14.31
N TYR A 51 11.91 -6.38 13.49
CA TYR A 51 11.02 -5.85 12.46
C TYR A 51 10.61 -6.93 11.45
N ILE A 52 11.57 -7.71 10.95
CA ILE A 52 11.31 -8.81 10.01
C ILE A 52 10.41 -9.87 10.66
N LEU A 53 10.70 -10.27 11.91
CA LEU A 53 9.89 -11.24 12.64
C LEU A 53 8.44 -10.75 12.87
N LEU A 54 8.27 -9.47 13.22
CA LEU A 54 6.94 -8.86 13.36
C LEU A 54 6.23 -8.75 12.00
N SER A 55 6.97 -8.46 10.93
CA SER A 55 6.41 -8.41 9.58
C SER A 55 5.92 -9.79 9.13
N ILE A 56 6.73 -10.83 9.28
CA ILE A 56 6.34 -12.22 8.95
C ILE A 56 5.19 -12.69 9.85
N GLY A 57 5.28 -12.46 11.15
CA GLY A 57 4.23 -12.85 12.09
C GLY A 57 2.90 -12.16 11.79
N SER A 58 2.92 -10.91 11.30
CA SER A 58 1.70 -10.18 10.90
C SER A 58 0.97 -10.86 9.74
N LEU A 59 1.67 -11.56 8.84
CA LEU A 59 1.08 -12.33 7.74
C LEU A 59 0.21 -13.48 8.25
N VAL A 60 0.53 -14.02 9.42
CA VAL A 60 -0.23 -15.08 10.07
C VAL A 60 -1.30 -14.49 10.98
N VAL A 61 -0.92 -13.50 11.81
CA VAL A 61 -1.76 -12.98 12.90
C VAL A 61 -2.81 -11.98 12.43
N LEU A 62 -2.42 -11.05 11.56
CA LEU A 62 -3.22 -9.86 11.21
C LEU A 62 -3.79 -9.92 9.79
N LEU A 63 -3.03 -10.46 8.82
CA LEU A 63 -3.44 -10.48 7.42
C LEU A 63 -4.81 -11.15 7.20
N PRO A 64 -5.18 -12.28 7.84
CA PRO A 64 -6.52 -12.85 7.68
C PRO A 64 -7.64 -11.90 8.12
N HIS A 65 -7.39 -11.06 9.13
CA HIS A 65 -8.33 -10.02 9.56
C HIS A 65 -8.35 -8.85 8.59
N PHE A 66 -7.20 -8.26 8.27
CA PHE A 66 -7.10 -7.13 7.34
C PHE A 66 -7.71 -7.46 5.99
N ARG A 67 -7.46 -8.66 5.47
CA ARG A 67 -8.11 -9.14 4.23
C ARG A 67 -9.62 -9.10 4.32
N ARG A 68 -10.23 -9.54 5.44
CA ARG A 68 -11.68 -9.56 5.62
C ARG A 68 -12.27 -8.16 5.83
N THR A 69 -11.61 -7.35 6.63
CA THR A 69 -12.02 -5.97 6.95
C THR A 69 -11.97 -5.06 5.73
N LEU A 70 -10.85 -5.11 4.99
CA LEU A 70 -10.63 -4.32 3.79
C LEU A 70 -11.33 -4.91 2.58
N PHE A 71 -11.82 -6.15 2.67
CA PHE A 71 -12.51 -6.83 1.58
C PHE A 71 -13.72 -6.03 1.09
N ARG A 72 -13.88 -5.95 -0.23
CA ARG A 72 -15.05 -5.36 -0.86
C ARG A 72 -16.08 -6.45 -1.18
N LYS A 73 -17.20 -6.50 -0.45
CA LYS A 73 -18.29 -7.46 -0.74
C LYS A 73 -18.94 -7.20 -2.10
N SER A 74 -19.11 -5.92 -2.45
CA SER A 74 -19.64 -5.46 -3.73
C SER A 74 -18.58 -5.41 -4.82
N ASP A 75 -17.48 -6.15 -4.67
CA ASP A 75 -16.43 -6.17 -5.66
C ASP A 75 -17.02 -6.60 -7.02
N PRO A 76 -17.14 -5.69 -8.01
CA PRO A 76 -17.60 -6.04 -9.34
C PRO A 76 -16.74 -7.17 -9.90
N LEU A 77 -15.48 -7.20 -9.44
CA LEU A 77 -14.45 -8.13 -9.83
C LEU A 77 -14.73 -9.60 -9.39
N ARG A 78 -15.59 -9.83 -8.38
CA ARG A 78 -15.93 -11.18 -7.89
C ARG A 78 -17.27 -11.68 -8.41
N ARG A 79 -18.25 -10.78 -8.65
CA ARG A 79 -19.53 -11.16 -9.27
C ARG A 79 -19.28 -11.81 -10.64
N TYR A 80 -18.37 -11.23 -11.42
CA TYR A 80 -18.08 -11.73 -12.77
C TYR A 80 -17.39 -13.10 -12.79
N GLY A 81 -16.44 -13.36 -11.88
CA GLY A 81 -15.83 -14.69 -11.75
C GLY A 81 -16.81 -15.81 -11.38
N ARG A 82 -18.00 -15.47 -10.87
CA ARG A 82 -19.08 -16.42 -10.55
C ARG A 82 -20.17 -16.50 -11.61
N THR A 83 -20.44 -15.42 -12.35
CA THR A 83 -21.54 -15.37 -13.32
C THR A 83 -21.02 -15.40 -14.76
N ARG A 84 -21.08 -16.58 -15.39
CA ARG A 84 -20.96 -16.89 -16.85
C ARG A 84 -19.55 -17.06 -17.47
N ARG A 85 -19.11 -18.33 -17.44
CA ARG A 85 -18.65 -19.23 -18.53
C ARG A 85 -17.79 -18.65 -19.68
N GLY A 86 -16.51 -19.02 -19.64
CA GLY A 86 -15.56 -19.08 -20.76
C GLY A 86 -14.12 -19.08 -20.23
N LEU A 87 -13.30 -20.08 -20.57
CA LEU A 87 -11.88 -20.16 -20.16
C LEU A 87 -11.15 -18.84 -20.46
N VAL A 88 -11.40 -18.27 -21.64
CA VAL A 88 -10.82 -17.01 -22.12
C VAL A 88 -11.22 -15.82 -21.24
N ALA A 89 -12.50 -15.70 -20.86
CA ALA A 89 -12.95 -14.62 -20.00
C ALA A 89 -12.32 -14.73 -18.59
N GLY A 90 -12.15 -15.94 -18.07
CA GLY A 90 -11.46 -16.19 -16.81
C GLY A 90 -9.97 -15.88 -16.85
N ILE A 91 -9.28 -16.21 -17.96
CA ILE A 91 -7.86 -15.90 -18.17
C ILE A 91 -7.67 -14.39 -18.31
N GLY A 92 -8.39 -13.74 -19.22
CA GLY A 92 -8.28 -12.30 -19.45
C GLY A 92 -8.58 -11.50 -18.18
N TRP A 93 -9.50 -12.01 -17.35
CA TRP A 93 -9.77 -11.46 -16.04
C TRP A 93 -8.61 -11.54 -15.05
N ARG A 94 -7.92 -12.68 -14.99
CA ARG A 94 -6.73 -12.85 -14.16
C ARG A 94 -5.59 -11.96 -14.65
N LEU A 95 -5.38 -11.87 -15.97
CA LEU A 95 -4.40 -10.97 -16.57
C LEU A 95 -4.69 -9.51 -16.21
N TYR A 96 -5.96 -9.10 -16.29
CA TYR A 96 -6.38 -7.77 -15.86
C TYR A 96 -6.03 -7.51 -14.38
N LEU A 97 -6.42 -8.41 -13.47
CA LEU A 97 -6.24 -8.21 -12.03
C LEU A 97 -4.80 -8.34 -11.53
N TYR A 98 -4.02 -9.26 -12.11
CA TYR A 98 -2.71 -9.65 -11.58
C TYR A 98 -1.54 -9.17 -12.43
N ILE A 99 -1.81 -8.59 -13.60
CA ILE A 99 -0.77 -7.99 -14.45
C ILE A 99 -1.10 -6.52 -14.72
N LEU A 100 -2.27 -6.25 -15.32
CA LEU A 100 -2.60 -4.88 -15.77
C LEU A 100 -2.82 -3.92 -14.60
N VAL A 101 -3.54 -4.35 -13.55
CA VAL A 101 -3.75 -3.51 -12.35
C VAL A 101 -2.43 -3.24 -11.61
N PRO A 102 -1.56 -4.24 -11.34
CA PRO A 102 -0.23 -3.96 -10.80
C PRO A 102 0.59 -3.00 -11.66
N ALA A 103 0.67 -3.23 -12.97
CA ALA A 103 1.41 -2.37 -13.87
C ALA A 103 0.88 -0.92 -13.85
N PHE A 104 -0.45 -0.75 -13.83
CA PHE A 104 -1.09 0.56 -13.69
C PHE A 104 -0.74 1.24 -12.37
N PHE A 105 -0.72 0.49 -11.26
CA PHE A 105 -0.38 1.07 -9.96
C PHE A 105 1.10 1.41 -9.82
N ILE A 106 2.00 0.59 -10.34
CA ILE A 106 3.43 0.90 -10.42
C ILE A 106 3.62 2.19 -11.25
N ALA A 107 2.97 2.29 -12.40
CA ALA A 107 3.04 3.49 -13.23
C ALA A 107 2.46 4.73 -12.52
N ALA A 108 1.41 4.57 -11.72
CA ALA A 108 0.83 5.66 -10.95
C ALA A 108 1.75 6.11 -9.80
N LEU A 109 2.42 5.18 -9.12
CA LEU A 109 3.44 5.48 -8.11
C LEU A 109 4.62 6.22 -8.72
N GLU A 110 5.13 5.75 -9.86
CA GLU A 110 6.21 6.37 -10.62
C GLU A 110 5.84 7.79 -11.06
N ALA A 111 4.68 7.95 -11.70
CA ALA A 111 4.20 9.27 -12.14
C ALA A 111 4.00 10.23 -10.96
N PHE A 112 3.45 9.73 -9.84
CA PHE A 112 3.31 10.53 -8.62
C PHE A 112 4.68 10.95 -8.10
N SER A 113 5.64 10.02 -8.01
CA SER A 113 6.99 10.28 -7.54
C SER A 113 7.67 11.36 -8.40
N ALA A 114 7.62 11.22 -9.73
CA ALA A 114 8.20 12.18 -10.65
C ALA A 114 7.55 13.57 -10.55
N ILE A 115 6.21 13.66 -10.56
CA ILE A 115 5.48 14.93 -10.48
C ILE A 115 5.79 15.64 -9.16
N ILE A 116 5.69 14.93 -8.03
CA ILE A 116 5.93 15.52 -6.71
C ILE A 116 7.39 15.94 -6.57
N SER A 117 8.34 15.13 -7.04
CA SER A 117 9.77 15.43 -7.03
C SER A 117 10.08 16.73 -7.79
N VAL A 118 9.46 16.95 -8.95
CA VAL A 118 9.55 18.23 -9.68
C VAL A 118 8.93 19.38 -8.89
N LEU A 119 7.74 19.20 -8.32
CA LEU A 119 7.02 20.25 -7.59
C LEU A 119 7.76 20.72 -6.32
N ILE A 120 8.47 19.81 -5.65
CA ILE A 120 9.19 20.13 -4.40
C ILE A 120 10.70 20.28 -4.62
N SER A 121 11.18 20.23 -5.88
CA SER A 121 12.59 20.28 -6.26
C SER A 121 13.45 19.25 -5.49
N PHE A 122 13.04 17.99 -5.52
CA PHE A 122 13.74 16.87 -4.89
C PHE A 122 14.25 15.91 -5.97
N GLY A 123 15.57 15.69 -6.01
CA GLY A 123 16.23 14.85 -7.03
C GLY A 123 17.18 13.82 -6.43
N GLN A 124 16.99 13.47 -5.16
CA GLN A 124 17.81 12.47 -4.47
C GLN A 124 17.13 11.10 -4.52
N SER A 125 17.95 10.05 -4.59
CA SER A 125 17.52 8.66 -4.46
C SER A 125 18.11 8.08 -3.17
N ASN A 126 17.30 7.30 -2.44
CA ASN A 126 17.73 6.45 -1.33
C ASN A 126 18.27 5.09 -1.81
N VAL A 127 18.17 4.81 -3.11
CA VAL A 127 18.62 3.55 -3.70
C VAL A 127 20.02 3.72 -4.28
N PRO A 128 20.96 2.78 -4.01
CA PRO A 128 22.30 2.81 -4.59
C PRO A 128 22.31 2.76 -6.12
N ASN A 129 23.27 3.45 -6.75
CA ASN A 129 23.48 3.44 -8.22
C ASN A 129 24.00 2.08 -8.74
N HIS A 130 24.49 1.22 -7.85
CA HIS A 130 24.94 -0.13 -8.15
C HIS A 130 24.29 -1.10 -7.16
N PRO A 131 22.98 -1.38 -7.33
CA PRO A 131 22.23 -2.21 -6.39
C PRO A 131 22.77 -3.64 -6.37
N GLY A 132 23.00 -4.15 -5.17
CA GLY A 132 23.37 -5.53 -4.91
C GLY A 132 22.15 -6.40 -4.61
N VAL A 133 22.38 -7.68 -4.32
CA VAL A 133 21.32 -8.65 -3.99
C VAL A 133 20.51 -8.21 -2.76
N LEU A 134 21.16 -7.59 -1.77
CA LEU A 134 20.50 -7.14 -0.56
C LEU A 134 19.46 -6.04 -0.83
N ASP A 135 19.72 -5.14 -1.78
CA ASP A 135 18.78 -4.07 -2.18
C ASP A 135 17.52 -4.64 -2.85
N TYR A 136 17.65 -5.72 -3.60
CA TYR A 136 16.48 -6.42 -4.14
C TYR A 136 15.71 -7.18 -3.06
N LEU A 137 16.40 -7.75 -2.07
CA LEU A 137 15.76 -8.44 -0.95
C LEU A 137 14.99 -7.47 -0.04
N THR A 138 15.48 -6.25 0.17
CA THR A 138 14.72 -5.21 0.87
C THR A 138 13.48 -4.82 0.08
N GLY A 139 13.57 -4.70 -1.25
CA GLY A 139 12.40 -4.50 -2.12
C GLY A 139 11.37 -5.63 -2.03
N VAL A 140 11.81 -6.89 -1.89
CA VAL A 140 10.89 -8.02 -1.61
C VAL A 140 10.17 -7.84 -0.27
N LEU A 141 10.89 -7.38 0.76
CA LEU A 141 10.35 -7.17 2.10
C LEU A 141 9.46 -5.93 2.20
N ALA A 142 9.62 -4.92 1.33
CA ALA A 142 8.79 -3.71 1.28
C ALA A 142 7.28 -4.03 1.17
N GLY A 143 6.92 -5.11 0.45
CA GLY A 143 5.53 -5.57 0.40
C GLY A 143 4.94 -5.89 1.78
N THR A 144 5.75 -6.34 2.74
CA THR A 144 5.31 -6.61 4.12
C THR A 144 5.14 -5.34 4.96
N GLU A 145 5.72 -4.21 4.54
CA GLU A 145 5.53 -2.92 5.20
C GLU A 145 4.08 -2.43 5.15
N GLU A 146 3.30 -2.86 4.16
CA GLU A 146 1.85 -2.61 4.15
C GLU A 146 1.16 -3.19 5.39
N MET A 147 1.68 -4.30 5.93
CA MET A 147 1.15 -4.87 7.17
C MET A 147 1.45 -3.98 8.37
N TRP A 148 2.64 -3.37 8.41
CA TRP A 148 2.98 -2.37 9.42
C TRP A 148 2.07 -1.13 9.28
N ARG A 149 1.92 -0.60 8.06
CA ARG A 149 1.07 0.55 7.73
C ARG A 149 -0.37 0.35 8.20
N TRP A 150 -0.96 -0.79 7.86
CA TRP A 150 -2.33 -1.12 8.29
C TRP A 150 -2.43 -1.42 9.80
N SER A 151 -1.35 -1.89 10.42
CA SER A 151 -1.27 -2.01 11.89
C SER A 151 -1.25 -0.63 12.56
N MET A 152 -0.58 0.36 11.97
CA MET A 152 -0.59 1.74 12.44
C MET A 152 -1.98 2.35 12.34
N ILE A 153 -2.63 2.24 11.17
CA ILE A 153 -4.03 2.67 10.99
C ILE A 153 -4.93 2.03 12.04
N GLY A 154 -4.81 0.71 12.22
CA GLY A 154 -5.58 -0.05 13.20
C GLY A 154 -5.37 0.40 14.63
N THR A 155 -4.12 0.65 15.00
CA THR A 155 -3.73 1.10 16.34
C THR A 155 -4.35 2.45 16.66
N VAL A 156 -4.23 3.43 15.74
CA VAL A 156 -4.87 4.74 15.91
C VAL A 156 -6.38 4.59 16.04
N LEU A 157 -7.01 3.76 15.21
CA LEU A 157 -8.45 3.53 15.28
C LEU A 157 -8.90 2.92 16.62
N VAL A 158 -8.12 1.98 17.18
CA VAL A 158 -8.41 1.39 18.50
C VAL A 158 -8.33 2.47 19.58
N VAL A 159 -7.28 3.29 19.58
CA VAL A 159 -7.11 4.39 20.55
C VAL A 159 -8.26 5.40 20.42
N LEU A 160 -8.56 5.87 19.21
CA LEU A 160 -9.64 6.82 18.99
C LEU A 160 -11.01 6.24 19.33
N HIS A 161 -11.25 4.96 19.07
CA HIS A 161 -12.48 4.28 19.49
C HIS A 161 -12.62 4.26 21.01
N MET A 162 -11.53 3.99 21.74
CA MET A 162 -11.54 4.02 23.21
C MET A 162 -11.84 5.43 23.74
N LEU A 163 -11.21 6.46 23.17
CA LEU A 163 -11.41 7.86 23.58
C LEU A 163 -12.80 8.41 23.22
N SER A 164 -13.41 7.92 22.15
CA SER A 164 -14.69 8.43 21.62
C SER A 164 -15.85 7.43 21.70
N ARG A 165 -15.74 6.44 22.61
CA ARG A 165 -16.68 5.30 22.72
C ARG A 165 -18.16 5.70 22.74
N HIS A 166 -18.49 6.79 23.43
CA HIS A 166 -19.86 7.29 23.59
C HIS A 166 -20.48 7.83 22.29
N VAL A 167 -19.67 8.29 21.32
CA VAL A 167 -20.11 8.87 20.04
C VAL A 167 -19.71 8.08 18.81
N TRP A 168 -19.03 6.93 18.97
CA TRP A 168 -18.53 6.10 17.86
C TRP A 168 -19.63 5.59 16.91
N HIS A 169 -20.88 5.51 17.38
CA HIS A 169 -22.02 5.16 16.55
C HIS A 169 -22.28 6.17 15.42
N ARG A 170 -21.81 7.42 15.55
CA ARG A 170 -21.95 8.47 14.54
C ARG A 170 -20.99 8.23 13.38
N ALA A 171 -21.51 8.24 12.15
CA ALA A 171 -20.71 8.01 10.95
C ALA A 171 -19.63 9.08 10.74
N SER A 172 -19.92 10.34 11.10
CA SER A 172 -18.97 11.46 11.02
C SER A 172 -17.75 11.25 11.91
N VAL A 173 -17.95 10.79 13.16
CA VAL A 173 -16.85 10.48 14.09
C VAL A 173 -15.94 9.39 13.52
N ARG A 174 -16.52 8.31 12.98
CA ARG A 174 -15.74 7.24 12.34
C ARG A 174 -14.97 7.74 11.11
N ALA A 175 -15.58 8.59 10.29
CA ALA A 175 -14.91 9.17 9.13
C ALA A 175 -13.70 10.00 9.55
N VAL A 176 -13.86 10.88 10.54
CA VAL A 176 -12.77 11.71 11.08
C VAL A 176 -11.66 10.83 11.68
N ALA A 177 -12.03 9.83 12.49
CA ALA A 177 -11.06 8.91 13.08
C ALA A 177 -10.25 8.16 12.01
N PHE A 178 -10.91 7.73 10.92
CA PHE A 178 -10.21 7.10 9.80
C PHE A 178 -9.29 8.04 9.06
N THR A 179 -9.73 9.29 8.82
CA THR A 179 -8.88 10.31 8.21
C THR A 179 -7.63 10.56 9.05
N ILE A 180 -7.77 10.70 10.37
CA ILE A 180 -6.64 10.86 11.29
C ILE A 180 -5.70 9.66 11.19
N ALA A 181 -6.23 8.44 11.28
CA ALA A 181 -5.44 7.21 11.19
C ALA A 181 -4.69 7.08 9.85
N PHE A 182 -5.36 7.42 8.74
CA PHE A 182 -4.79 7.45 7.40
C PHE A 182 -3.65 8.47 7.29
N CYS A 183 -3.88 9.70 7.74
CA CYS A 183 -2.87 10.77 7.70
C CYS A 183 -1.67 10.43 8.57
N LEU A 184 -1.89 9.99 9.82
CA LEU A 184 -0.80 9.62 10.73
C LEU A 184 0.02 8.45 10.18
N SER A 185 -0.63 7.41 9.66
CA SER A 185 0.10 6.30 9.05
C SER A 185 0.92 6.72 7.83
N SER A 186 0.42 7.66 7.02
CA SER A 186 1.13 8.15 5.85
C SER A 186 2.33 9.03 6.26
N LEU A 187 2.15 9.90 7.24
CA LEU A 187 3.23 10.71 7.81
C LEU A 187 4.30 9.85 8.49
N SER A 188 3.90 8.82 9.24
CA SER A 188 4.84 7.87 9.85
C SER A 188 5.65 7.10 8.80
N PHE A 189 5.02 6.73 7.68
CA PHE A 189 5.75 6.11 6.56
C PHE A 189 6.79 7.07 5.98
N GLY A 190 6.40 8.32 5.69
CA GLY A 190 7.37 9.31 5.23
C GLY A 190 8.47 9.61 6.25
N ALA A 191 8.14 9.61 7.54
CA ALA A 191 9.09 9.79 8.63
C ALA A 191 10.12 8.65 8.69
N GLY A 192 9.73 7.43 8.36
CA GLY A 192 10.64 6.28 8.32
C GLY A 192 11.76 6.41 7.27
N HIS A 193 11.53 7.20 6.21
CA HIS A 193 12.52 7.39 5.14
C HIS A 193 13.38 8.65 5.32
N ILE A 194 13.11 9.53 6.30
CA ILE A 194 13.85 10.80 6.40
C ILE A 194 15.33 10.62 6.71
N LEU A 195 15.68 9.53 7.40
CA LEU A 195 17.05 9.23 7.83
C LEU A 195 17.89 8.62 6.70
N GLU A 196 17.25 8.22 5.60
CA GLU A 196 17.92 7.73 4.40
C GLU A 196 18.55 8.88 3.59
N PHE A 197 18.24 10.14 3.94
CA PHE A 197 18.74 11.33 3.26
C PHE A 197 19.55 12.22 4.20
N GLU A 198 20.76 12.58 3.78
CA GLU A 198 21.62 13.51 4.50
C GLU A 198 21.09 14.95 4.45
N THR A 199 20.50 15.34 3.31
CA THR A 199 19.95 16.68 3.07
C THR A 199 18.48 16.59 2.63
N HIS A 200 17.77 17.73 2.60
CA HIS A 200 16.38 17.80 2.11
C HIS A 200 15.36 16.86 2.79
N ARG A 201 15.59 16.46 4.05
CA ARG A 201 14.74 15.55 4.82
C ARG A 201 13.25 15.90 4.84
N LEU A 202 12.91 17.18 4.89
CA LEU A 202 11.51 17.62 4.84
C LEU A 202 10.85 17.33 3.48
N ARG A 203 11.60 17.46 2.38
CA ARG A 203 11.11 17.12 1.04
C ARG A 203 10.93 15.62 0.89
N ALA A 204 11.87 14.82 1.39
CA ALA A 204 11.73 13.37 1.48
C ALA A 204 10.47 12.98 2.28
N LEU A 205 10.27 13.58 3.46
CA LEU A 205 9.08 13.37 4.28
C LEU A 205 7.79 13.57 3.47
N PHE A 206 7.68 14.66 2.70
CA PHE A 206 6.50 14.93 1.88
C PHE A 206 6.31 13.91 0.75
N LEU A 207 7.38 13.60 0.01
CA LEU A 207 7.33 12.63 -1.09
C LEU A 207 6.89 11.25 -0.60
N PHE A 208 7.60 10.70 0.40
CA PHE A 208 7.32 9.37 0.92
C PHE A 208 5.97 9.34 1.64
N SER A 209 5.57 10.38 2.39
CA SER A 209 4.21 10.44 2.96
C SER A 209 3.13 10.39 1.88
N GLY A 210 3.36 11.06 0.75
CA GLY A 210 2.48 11.01 -0.42
C GLY A 210 2.39 9.62 -1.04
N LEU A 211 3.52 8.94 -1.22
CA LEU A 211 3.57 7.56 -1.71
C LEU A 211 2.85 6.60 -0.76
N GLY A 212 3.06 6.74 0.55
CA GLY A 212 2.38 5.94 1.57
C GLY A 212 0.87 6.16 1.58
N ALA A 213 0.42 7.41 1.40
CA ALA A 213 -0.99 7.75 1.24
C ALA A 213 -1.58 7.11 -0.02
N LEU A 214 -0.84 7.14 -1.14
CA LEU A 214 -1.27 6.56 -2.41
C LEU A 214 -1.43 5.03 -2.31
N LEU A 215 -0.48 4.31 -1.70
CA LEU A 215 -0.58 2.86 -1.43
C LEU A 215 -1.77 2.52 -0.53
N ALA A 216 -1.98 3.29 0.54
CA ALA A 216 -3.15 3.11 1.40
C ALA A 216 -4.47 3.33 0.63
N LEU A 217 -4.54 4.36 -0.22
CA LEU A 217 -5.69 4.61 -1.10
C LEU A 217 -5.90 3.47 -2.11
N MET A 218 -4.85 2.94 -2.73
CA MET A 218 -4.94 1.77 -3.61
C MET A 218 -5.57 0.58 -2.87
N THR A 219 -5.20 0.36 -1.62
CA THR A 219 -5.78 -0.72 -0.79
C THR A 219 -7.25 -0.45 -0.47
N ILE A 220 -7.62 0.81 -0.17
CA ILE A 220 -9.01 1.21 0.10
C ILE A 220 -9.88 1.10 -1.16
N ILE A 221 -9.36 1.46 -2.33
CA ILE A 221 -10.09 1.44 -3.61
C ILE A 221 -10.33 0.00 -4.07
N THR A 222 -9.27 -0.82 -4.03
CA THR A 222 -9.33 -2.22 -4.48
C THR A 222 -9.96 -3.14 -3.44
N GLY A 223 -9.80 -2.84 -2.15
CA GLY A 223 -10.14 -3.73 -1.05
C GLY A 223 -9.28 -5.00 -1.01
N ARG A 224 -8.05 -4.94 -1.52
CA ARG A 224 -7.16 -6.09 -1.72
C ARG A 224 -5.76 -5.78 -1.21
N ILE A 225 -5.54 -5.94 0.11
CA ILE A 225 -4.23 -5.70 0.72
C ILE A 225 -3.10 -6.51 0.08
N ILE A 226 -3.29 -7.81 -0.21
CA ILE A 226 -2.26 -8.65 -0.87
C ILE A 226 -1.86 -8.10 -2.25
N LEU A 227 -2.82 -7.57 -3.02
CA LEU A 227 -2.53 -6.98 -4.32
C LEU A 227 -1.62 -5.75 -4.16
N VAL A 228 -1.89 -4.92 -3.17
CA VAL A 228 -1.09 -3.72 -2.91
C VAL A 228 0.27 -4.05 -2.30
N MET A 229 0.34 -5.06 -1.42
CA MET A 229 1.62 -5.61 -0.95
C MET A 229 2.50 -6.04 -2.13
N PHE A 230 1.92 -6.75 -3.10
CA PHE A 230 2.62 -7.17 -4.30
C PHE A 230 3.03 -5.99 -5.18
N VAL A 231 2.18 -4.97 -5.31
CA VAL A 231 2.50 -3.74 -6.05
C VAL A 231 3.64 -2.96 -5.38
N HIS A 232 3.60 -2.80 -4.07
CA HIS A 232 4.65 -2.12 -3.31
C HIS A 232 5.99 -2.85 -3.49
N MET A 233 5.97 -4.18 -3.32
CA MET A 233 7.13 -5.04 -3.57
C MET A 233 7.71 -4.86 -4.98
N LEU A 234 6.85 -4.91 -6.00
CA LEU A 234 7.29 -4.75 -7.39
C LEU A 234 7.76 -3.33 -7.69
N TYR A 235 7.15 -2.31 -7.09
CA TYR A 235 7.56 -0.92 -7.25
C TYR A 235 8.96 -0.70 -6.68
N ASP A 236 9.26 -1.22 -5.48
CA ASP A 236 10.59 -1.07 -4.90
C ASP A 236 11.64 -1.84 -5.72
N ILE A 237 11.37 -3.10 -6.11
CA ILE A 237 12.25 -3.84 -7.03
C ILE A 237 12.46 -3.09 -8.34
N TRP A 238 11.41 -2.44 -8.84
CA TRP A 238 11.47 -1.65 -10.06
C TRP A 238 12.37 -0.42 -9.92
N VAL A 239 12.20 0.35 -8.84
CA VAL A 239 13.06 1.51 -8.56
C VAL A 239 14.50 1.06 -8.32
N THR A 240 14.72 -0.06 -7.62
CA THR A 240 16.04 -0.69 -7.48
C THR A 240 16.64 -1.07 -8.83
N TYR A 241 15.87 -1.65 -9.74
CA TYR A 241 16.37 -1.96 -11.07
C TYR A 241 16.73 -0.70 -11.86
N LEU A 242 15.89 0.34 -11.81
CA LEU A 242 16.11 1.59 -12.53
C LEU A 242 17.34 2.35 -12.02
N SER A 243 17.69 2.26 -10.74
CA SER A 243 18.86 2.98 -10.19
C SER A 243 20.19 2.49 -10.77
N GLY A 244 20.26 1.23 -11.21
CA GLY A 244 21.43 0.63 -11.84
C GLY A 244 21.33 0.45 -13.35
N ALA A 245 20.21 0.84 -13.97
CA ALA A 245 20.00 0.70 -15.40
C ALA A 245 20.61 1.87 -16.18
N ASP A 246 21.15 1.60 -17.37
CA ASP A 246 21.54 2.65 -18.30
C ASP A 246 20.36 3.58 -18.62
N GLU A 247 20.63 4.89 -18.79
CA GLU A 247 19.61 5.93 -19.02
C GLU A 247 18.63 5.57 -20.16
N ARG A 248 19.14 4.91 -21.21
CA ARG A 248 18.34 4.44 -22.36
C ARG A 248 17.33 3.37 -21.95
N MET A 249 17.73 2.41 -21.11
CA MET A 249 16.84 1.37 -20.63
C MET A 249 15.79 1.97 -19.69
N GLY A 250 16.20 2.85 -18.77
CA GLY A 250 15.27 3.58 -17.90
C GLY A 250 14.20 4.35 -18.68
N THR A 251 14.59 5.02 -19.77
CA THR A 251 13.67 5.76 -20.64
C THR A 251 12.65 4.84 -21.34
N VAL A 252 13.10 3.72 -21.90
CA VAL A 252 12.22 2.75 -22.59
C VAL A 252 11.21 2.15 -21.61
N PHE A 253 11.68 1.78 -20.43
CA PHE A 253 10.88 1.18 -19.37
C PHE A 253 9.88 2.16 -18.75
N GLY A 254 10.29 3.41 -18.53
CA GLY A 254 9.39 4.49 -18.14
C GLY A 254 8.27 4.70 -19.17
N LEU A 255 8.59 4.72 -20.46
CA LEU A 255 7.61 4.83 -21.54
C LEU A 255 6.59 3.68 -21.50
N MET A 256 7.03 2.44 -21.26
CA MET A 256 6.14 1.28 -21.13
C MET A 256 5.17 1.42 -19.96
N LEU A 257 5.61 1.94 -18.81
CA LEU A 257 4.74 2.23 -17.68
C LEU A 257 3.73 3.34 -17.99
N TYR A 258 4.14 4.40 -18.69
CA TYR A 258 3.20 5.44 -19.15
C TYR A 258 2.15 4.87 -20.11
N VAL A 259 2.54 3.99 -21.03
CA VAL A 259 1.59 3.26 -21.88
C VAL A 259 0.64 2.41 -21.02
N ALA A 260 1.14 1.70 -20.01
CA ALA A 260 0.29 0.94 -19.09
C ALA A 260 -0.70 1.85 -18.31
N LEU A 261 -0.26 3.04 -17.89
CA LEU A 261 -1.09 4.05 -17.22
C LEU A 261 -2.27 4.50 -18.11
N LEU A 262 -2.04 4.66 -19.41
CA LEU A 262 -3.05 5.11 -20.38
C LEU A 262 -3.95 3.96 -20.87
N VAL A 263 -3.36 2.77 -21.08
CA VAL A 263 -4.05 1.61 -21.65
C VAL A 263 -4.90 0.90 -20.60
N ALA A 264 -4.46 0.80 -19.34
CA ALA A 264 -5.22 0.09 -18.32
C ALA A 264 -6.63 0.67 -18.05
N PRO A 265 -6.82 2.00 -17.93
CA PRO A 265 -8.15 2.60 -17.84
C PRO A 265 -8.98 2.36 -19.10
N LEU A 266 -8.38 2.46 -20.28
CA LEU A 266 -9.07 2.23 -21.56
C LEU A 266 -9.55 0.78 -21.67
N VAL A 267 -8.69 -0.19 -21.37
CA VAL A 267 -9.05 -1.62 -21.30
C VAL A 267 -10.14 -1.82 -20.26
N THR A 268 -10.04 -1.19 -19.08
CA THR A 268 -11.10 -1.28 -18.05
C THR A 268 -12.44 -0.75 -18.56
N LEU A 269 -12.45 0.38 -19.27
CA LEU A 269 -13.66 1.00 -19.81
C LEU A 269 -14.28 0.19 -20.95
N LEU A 270 -13.46 -0.27 -21.90
CA LEU A 270 -13.89 -1.11 -23.01
C LEU A 270 -14.39 -2.47 -22.52
N TRP A 271 -13.67 -3.07 -21.58
CA TRP A 271 -14.05 -4.33 -20.96
C TRP A 271 -15.32 -4.18 -20.12
N ARG A 272 -15.48 -3.08 -19.36
CA ARG A 272 -16.74 -2.75 -18.70
C ARG A 272 -17.88 -2.63 -19.70
N ARG A 273 -17.71 -1.91 -20.80
CA ARG A 273 -18.76 -1.76 -21.82
C ARG A 273 -19.11 -3.10 -22.47
N HIS A 274 -18.15 -3.95 -22.81
CA HIS A 274 -18.43 -5.27 -23.38
C HIS A 274 -19.10 -6.23 -22.38
N ILE A 275 -18.76 -6.12 -21.10
CA ILE A 275 -19.37 -6.91 -20.02
C ILE A 275 -20.79 -6.44 -19.71
N PHE A 276 -20.99 -5.14 -19.51
CA PHE A 276 -22.24 -4.58 -18.98
C PHE A 276 -23.27 -4.23 -20.07
N SER A 277 -22.87 -4.12 -21.34
CA SER A 277 -23.84 -3.99 -22.46
C SER A 277 -24.60 -5.28 -22.77
N ARG A 278 -24.14 -6.44 -22.27
CA ARG A 278 -24.85 -7.73 -22.44
C ARG A 278 -25.72 -8.12 -21.26
N SER A 279 -25.75 -7.31 -20.20
CA SER A 279 -26.70 -7.45 -19.10
C SER A 279 -27.84 -6.44 -19.24
N ASN A 280 -28.81 -6.74 -20.10
CA ASN A 280 -30.20 -6.31 -19.91
C ASN A 280 -30.75 -6.99 -18.64
N ILE A 281 -30.23 -6.59 -17.47
CA ILE A 281 -30.71 -7.02 -16.15
C ILE A 281 -31.15 -5.78 -15.35
N TRP A 282 -31.47 -4.68 -16.06
CA TRP A 282 -32.14 -3.50 -15.52
C TRP A 282 -33.40 -3.16 -16.32
N GLN A 283 -34.07 -4.18 -16.85
CA GLN A 283 -35.53 -4.23 -16.99
C GLN A 283 -36.02 -5.28 -16.00
#